data_AF-A0AB39KHM2-F1
#
_entry.id   AF-A0AB39KHM2-F1
#
_cell.length_a   1.000
_cell.length_b   1.000
_cell.length_c   1.000
_cell.angle_alpha   90.00
_cell.angle_beta   90.00
_cell.angle_gamma   90.00
#
_symmetry.space_group_name_H-M   'P 1'
#
loop_
_entity.id
_entity.type
_entity.pdbx_description
1 polymer ?
#
loop_
_entity_poly.entity_id
_entity_poly.type
_entity_poly.pdbx_seq_one_letter_code
_entity_poly.pdbx_strand_id
1 'polypeptide(L)'
;MSYDVSVLSEVQLRKQQISAAKKAAEIVTLREWYDSTMHGYELEEYFKYFSNLGRLGKELHKRGVKRVTELYEADNGVFVEATFVRSHLDLLGPLCALACVYNGMKK
;
A
#
# COMPACT_ATOMS: atom_id res chain seq x y z
N MET A 1 -5.19 0.69 -48.39
CA MET A 1 -5.51 0.79 -46.95
C MET A 1 -4.28 1.31 -46.26
N SER A 2 -4.34 2.54 -45.72
CA SER A 2 -3.20 3.17 -45.02
C SER A 2 -3.19 2.65 -43.58
N TYR A 3 -2.17 1.88 -43.22
CA TYR A 3 -1.96 1.45 -41.84
C TYR A 3 -1.32 2.61 -41.10
N ASP A 4 -2.14 3.42 -40.45
CA ASP A 4 -1.68 4.47 -39.55
C ASP A 4 -1.17 3.79 -38.28
N VAL A 5 0.09 3.35 -38.34
CA VAL A 5 0.82 2.81 -37.18
C VAL A 5 1.04 3.99 -36.26
N SER A 6 0.14 4.16 -35.29
CA SER A 6 0.23 5.15 -34.24
C SER A 6 1.43 4.81 -33.36
N VAL A 7 2.60 5.29 -33.76
CA VAL A 7 3.83 5.18 -32.98
C VAL A 7 3.63 6.01 -31.72
N LEU A 8 3.36 5.33 -30.60
CA LEU A 8 3.25 5.95 -29.29
C LEU A 8 4.52 6.75 -29.01
N SER A 9 4.36 8.00 -28.59
CA SER A 9 5.49 8.83 -28.17
C SER A 9 6.23 8.17 -26.99
N GLU A 10 7.53 8.46 -26.84
CA GLU A 10 8.35 7.92 -25.77
C GLU A 10 7.75 8.20 -24.37
N VAL A 11 7.09 9.35 -24.21
CA VAL A 11 6.37 9.73 -22.97
C VAL A 11 5.19 8.80 -22.70
N GLN A 12 4.41 8.44 -23.72
CA GLN A 12 3.28 7.52 -23.59
C GLN A 12 3.75 6.10 -23.28
N LEU A 13 4.83 5.65 -23.92
CA LEU A 13 5.48 4.37 -23.65
C LEU A 13 5.97 4.29 -22.19
N ARG A 14 6.63 5.33 -21.69
CA ARG A 14 7.07 5.37 -20.27
C ARG A 14 5.89 5.37 -19.31
N LYS A 15 4.80 6.10 -19.60
CA LYS A 15 3.58 6.06 -18.78
C LYS A 15 2.97 4.66 -18.74
N GLN A 16 2.92 3.96 -19.87
CA GLN A 16 2.45 2.57 -19.93
C GLN A 16 3.36 1.61 -19.17
N GLN A 17 4.69 1.75 -19.29
CA GLN A 17 5.65 0.93 -18.54
C GLN A 17 5.54 1.16 -17.04
N ILE A 18 5.37 2.41 -16.60
CA ILE A 18 5.12 2.73 -15.19
C ILE A 18 3.80 2.12 -14.75
N SER A 19 2.72 2.27 -15.52
CA SER A 19 1.41 1.66 -15.22
C SER A 19 1.50 0.13 -15.12
N ALA A 20 2.19 -0.51 -16.05
CA ALA A 20 2.41 -1.95 -16.06
C ALA A 20 3.28 -2.41 -14.89
N ALA A 21 4.36 -1.70 -14.58
CA ALA A 21 5.22 -1.99 -13.43
C ALA A 21 4.48 -1.79 -12.09
N LYS A 22 3.60 -0.78 -11.99
CA LYS A 22 2.72 -0.55 -10.84
C LYS A 22 1.69 -1.67 -10.67
N LYS A 23 1.10 -2.13 -11.77
CA LYS A 23 0.18 -3.26 -11.80
C LYS A 23 0.88 -4.58 -11.45
N ALA A 24 2.15 -4.72 -11.87
CA ALA A 24 2.99 -5.86 -11.51
C ALA A 24 3.51 -5.83 -10.06
N ALA A 25 3.74 -4.63 -9.51
CA ALA A 25 4.18 -4.44 -8.13
C ALA A 25 3.03 -4.45 -7.10
N GLU A 26 1.79 -4.58 -7.57
CA GLU A 26 0.55 -4.56 -6.80
C GLU A 26 0.57 -3.50 -5.68
N ILE A 27 0.47 -2.25 -6.10
CA ILE A 27 0.41 -1.12 -5.18
C ILE A 27 -0.99 -1.05 -4.59
N VAL A 28 -1.07 -1.06 -3.27
CA VAL A 28 -2.33 -1.07 -2.51
C VAL A 28 -2.27 -0.11 -1.33
N THR A 29 -3.42 0.40 -0.92
CA THR A 29 -3.56 1.09 0.36
C THR A 29 -3.44 0.09 1.51
N LEU A 30 -3.18 0.59 2.73
CA LEU A 30 -3.14 -0.29 3.91
C LEU A 30 -4.50 -0.96 4.17
N ARG A 31 -5.60 -0.28 3.80
CA ARG A 31 -6.96 -0.83 3.95
C ARG A 31 -7.22 -1.92 2.91
N GLU A 32 -6.90 -1.67 1.65
CA GLU A 32 -7.04 -2.66 0.56
C GLU A 32 -6.21 -3.91 0.85
N TRP A 33 -4.97 -3.73 1.30
CA TRP A 33 -4.13 -4.84 1.73
C TRP A 33 -4.80 -5.66 2.82
N TYR A 34 -5.29 -5.01 3.88
CA TYR A 34 -6.00 -5.69 4.95
C TYR A 34 -7.22 -6.47 4.40
N ASP A 35 -8.12 -5.81 3.68
CA ASP A 35 -9.36 -6.44 3.19
C ASP A 35 -9.15 -7.63 2.24
N SER A 36 -7.98 -7.69 1.58
CA SER A 36 -7.65 -8.74 0.61
C SER A 36 -6.64 -9.78 1.10
N THR A 37 -6.15 -9.66 2.34
CA THR A 37 -5.15 -10.57 2.91
C THR A 37 -5.78 -11.48 3.94
N MET A 38 -5.46 -12.78 3.91
CA MET A 38 -5.85 -13.71 4.97
C MET A 38 -5.12 -13.33 6.26
N HIS A 39 -5.89 -13.03 7.31
CA HIS A 39 -5.32 -12.56 8.57
C HIS A 39 -4.75 -13.71 9.39
N GLY A 40 -3.48 -13.59 9.76
CA GLY A 40 -2.84 -14.43 10.77
C GLY A 40 -3.08 -13.89 12.18
N TYR A 41 -2.60 -14.66 13.16
CA TYR A 41 -2.68 -14.33 14.59
C TYR A 41 -2.21 -12.91 14.90
N GLU A 42 -1.19 -12.41 14.21
CA GLU A 42 -0.61 -11.09 14.44
C GLU A 42 -1.61 -9.94 14.27
N LEU A 43 -2.45 -10.04 13.23
CA LEU A 43 -3.47 -9.04 12.92
C LEU A 43 -4.68 -9.22 13.83
N GLU A 44 -5.09 -10.46 14.10
CA GLU A 44 -6.16 -10.74 15.08
C GLU A 44 -5.81 -10.18 16.46
N GLU A 45 -4.59 -10.43 16.92
CA GLU A 45 -4.10 -9.94 18.21
C GLU A 45 -4.03 -8.41 18.22
N TYR A 46 -3.54 -7.79 17.15
CA TYR A 46 -3.55 -6.34 17.00
C TYR A 46 -4.96 -5.75 17.17
N PHE A 47 -5.98 -6.34 16.54
CA PHE A 47 -7.34 -5.82 16.59
C PHE A 47 -8.06 -6.04 17.93
N LYS A 48 -7.53 -6.88 18.82
CA LYS A 48 -8.01 -6.94 20.21
C LYS A 48 -7.70 -5.66 21.00
N TYR A 49 -6.62 -4.96 20.64
CA TYR A 49 -6.14 -3.78 21.37
C TYR A 49 -6.35 -2.46 20.62
N PHE A 50 -6.46 -2.51 19.30
CA PHE A 50 -6.54 -1.31 18.45
C PHE A 50 -7.71 -1.41 17.48
N SER A 51 -8.49 -0.33 17.35
CA SER A 51 -9.73 -0.30 16.55
C SER A 51 -9.53 0.01 15.07
N ASN A 52 -8.33 0.41 14.65
CA ASN A 52 -8.06 0.79 13.26
C ASN A 52 -6.61 0.54 12.85
N LEU A 53 -6.35 0.61 11.54
CA LEU A 53 -5.03 0.43 10.93
C LEU A 53 -4.11 1.66 11.06
N GLY A 54 -4.60 2.77 11.62
CA GLY A 54 -3.85 4.03 11.70
C GLY A 54 -2.57 3.91 12.54
N ARG A 55 -2.59 3.12 13.61
CA ARG A 55 -1.40 2.84 14.42
C ARG A 55 -0.42 1.91 13.68
N LEU A 56 -0.93 0.88 12.99
CA LEU A 56 -0.11 0.03 12.13
C LEU A 56 0.62 0.85 11.04
N GLY A 57 -0.09 1.77 10.38
CA GLY A 57 0.50 2.68 9.39
C GLY A 57 1.62 3.56 9.96
N LYS A 58 1.48 4.02 11.21
CA LYS A 58 2.54 4.77 11.91
C LYS A 58 3.75 3.89 12.22
N GLU A 59 3.54 2.65 12.65
CA GLU A 59 4.64 1.72 12.93
C GLU A 59 5.39 1.33 11.64
N LEU A 60 4.68 1.06 10.55
CA LEU A 60 5.30 0.84 9.23
C LEU A 60 6.18 2.02 8.82
N HIS A 61 5.69 3.25 9.00
CA HIS A 61 6.48 4.44 8.71
C HIS A 61 7.71 4.57 9.61
N LYS A 62 7.55 4.34 10.92
CA LYS A 62 8.64 4.38 11.90
C LYS A 62 9.74 3.36 11.57
N ARG A 63 9.37 2.22 10.99
CA ARG A 63 10.29 1.17 10.53
C ARG A 63 10.88 1.42 9.14
N GLY A 64 10.57 2.56 8.51
CA GLY A 64 11.14 2.93 7.21
C GLY A 64 10.52 2.19 6.02
N VAL A 65 9.32 1.62 6.16
CA VAL A 65 8.63 1.00 5.02
C VAL A 65 8.30 2.07 3.98
N LYS A 66 8.85 1.88 2.78
CA LYS A 66 8.70 2.84 1.67
C LYS A 66 7.24 2.95 1.26
N ARG A 67 6.74 4.18 1.24
CA ARG A 67 5.44 4.54 0.63
C ARG A 67 5.67 4.87 -0.84
N VAL A 68 4.75 4.44 -1.69
CA VAL A 68 4.76 4.83 -3.10
C VAL A 68 4.04 6.17 -3.30
N THR A 69 3.11 6.51 -2.39
CA THR A 69 2.35 7.78 -2.34
C THR A 69 1.77 8.17 -3.68
N GLU A 70 0.50 7.80 -3.90
CA GLU A 70 -0.24 8.22 -5.08
C GLU A 70 -1.16 9.40 -4.72
N LEU A 71 -1.15 10.42 -5.58
CA LEU A 71 -2.14 11.50 -5.57
C LEU A 71 -3.40 10.93 -6.23
N TYR A 72 -4.45 10.75 -5.44
CA TYR A 72 -5.77 10.40 -5.95
C TYR A 72 -6.58 11.68 -6.13
N GLU A 73 -6.99 11.95 -7.36
CA GLU A 73 -8.04 12.94 -7.62
C GLU A 73 -9.39 12.24 -7.43
N ALA A 74 -10.10 12.60 -6.38
CA ALA A 74 -11.51 12.24 -6.21
C ALA A 74 -12.38 13.44 -6.59
N ASP A 75 -13.68 13.20 -6.84
CA ASP A 75 -14.66 14.25 -7.17
C ASP A 75 -14.72 15.39 -6.12
N ASN A 76 -14.19 15.13 -4.91
CA ASN A 76 -14.24 16.02 -3.76
C ASN A 76 -12.88 16.71 -3.46
N GLY A 77 -11.86 16.51 -4.31
CA GLY A 77 -10.52 17.09 -4.15
C GLY A 77 -9.37 16.09 -4.30
N VAL A 78 -8.15 16.59 -4.12
CA VAL A 78 -6.91 15.80 -4.19
C VAL A 78 -6.63 15.18 -2.82
N PHE A 79 -6.65 13.86 -2.73
CA PHE A 79 -6.30 13.12 -1.52
C PHE A 79 -4.97 12.40 -1.72
N VAL A 80 -4.09 12.51 -0.73
CA VAL A 80 -2.84 11.76 -0.68
C VAL A 80 -3.06 10.58 0.25
N GLU A 81 -3.21 9.39 -0.33
CA GLU A 81 -3.29 8.16 0.45
C GLU A 81 -1.94 7.43 0.45
N ALA A 82 -1.58 6.88 1.62
CA ALA A 82 -0.37 6.10 1.75
C ALA A 82 -0.55 4.72 1.11
N THR A 83 0.04 4.54 -0.06
CA THR A 83 0.10 3.27 -0.77
C THR A 83 1.45 2.59 -0.57
N PHE A 84 1.44 1.26 -0.67
CA PHE A 84 2.60 0.40 -0.47
C PHE A 84 2.63 -0.69 -1.52
N VAL A 85 3.82 -1.22 -1.79
CA VAL A 85 3.98 -2.46 -2.55
C VAL A 85 3.41 -3.61 -1.71
N ARG A 86 2.46 -4.39 -2.24
CA ARG A 86 1.80 -5.46 -1.47
C ARG A 86 2.80 -6.39 -0.81
N SER A 87 3.81 -6.86 -1.54
CA SER A 87 4.81 -7.80 -1.00
C SER A 87 5.56 -7.27 0.22
N HIS A 88 5.73 -5.95 0.34
CA HIS A 88 6.28 -5.34 1.55
C HIS A 88 5.28 -5.39 2.71
N LEU A 89 4.00 -5.19 2.46
CA LEU A 89 2.97 -5.28 3.48
C LEU A 89 2.74 -6.72 3.94
N ASP A 90 2.76 -7.70 3.03
CA ASP A 90 2.61 -9.11 3.37
C ASP A 90 3.69 -9.58 4.36
N LEU A 91 4.92 -9.10 4.16
CA LEU A 91 6.04 -9.43 5.05
C LEU A 91 6.05 -8.58 6.33
N LEU A 92 5.91 -7.26 6.20
CA LEU A 92 6.18 -6.33 7.29
C LEU A 92 4.93 -5.95 8.09
N GLY A 93 3.75 -6.04 7.50
CA GLY A 93 2.46 -5.75 8.12
C GLY A 93 2.24 -6.56 9.40
N PRO A 94 2.29 -7.91 9.36
CA PRO A 94 2.14 -8.75 10.54
C PRO A 94 3.20 -8.47 11.62
N LEU A 95 4.46 -8.28 11.23
CA LEU A 95 5.55 -7.96 12.16
C LEU A 95 5.35 -6.60 12.85
N CYS A 96 4.89 -5.60 12.11
CA CYS A 96 4.54 -4.30 12.67
C CYS A 96 3.30 -4.37 13.56
N ALA A 97 2.34 -5.24 13.26
CA ALA A 97 1.17 -5.48 14.10
C ALA A 97 1.57 -6.03 15.48
N LEU A 98 2.40 -7.07 15.53
CA LEU A 98 2.95 -7.59 16.78
C LEU A 98 3.78 -6.55 17.54
N ALA A 99 4.58 -5.77 16.82
CA ALA A 99 5.35 -4.70 17.44
C ALA A 99 4.43 -3.64 18.10
N CYS A 100 3.28 -3.34 17.50
CA CYS A 100 2.30 -2.43 18.09
C CYS A 100 1.72 -2.99 19.38
N VAL A 101 1.37 -4.29 19.40
CA VAL A 101 0.85 -4.98 20.59
C VAL A 101 1.91 -4.97 21.69
N TYR A 102 3.13 -5.44 21.40
CA TYR A 102 4.22 -5.54 22.37
C TYR A 102 4.63 -4.16 22.94
N ASN A 103 4.68 -3.12 22.10
CA ASN A 103 4.97 -1.77 22.56
C ASN A 103 3.78 -1.14 23.31
N GLY A 104 2.55 -1.57 23.02
CA GLY A 104 1.34 -1.15 23.73
C GLY A 104 1.26 -1.73 25.14
N MET A 105 1.73 -2.96 25.32
CA MET A 105 1.78 -3.65 26.62
C MET A 105 2.87 -3.13 27.57
N LYS A 106 3.88 -2.41 27.06
CA LYS A 106 4.96 -1.82 27.86
C LYS A 106 4.62 -0.45 28.46
N LYS A 107 3.36 -0.03 28.41
CA LYS A 107 2.88 1.24 28.98
C LYS A 107 2.21 1.03 30.32
#